data_AF-A0A0N4XML8-F1
#
_entry.id   AF-A0A0N4XML8-F1
#
_cell.length_a   1.000
_cell.length_b   1.000
_cell.length_c   1.000
_cell.angle_alpha   90.00
_cell.angle_beta   90.00
_cell.angle_gamma   90.00
#
_symmetry.space_group_name_H-M   'P 1'
#
loop_
_entity.id
_entity.type
_entity.pdbx_description
1 polymer ?
#
loop_
_entity_poly.entity_id
_entity_poly.type
_entity_poly.pdbx_seq_one_letter_code
_entity_poly.pdbx_strand_id
1 'polypeptide(L)'
;LHIEFIVDVENDVTKALVEVSEGREPLTNCVVTKEALAKAAEAVHSLRDDTFDIRFNPDCFSTTVKHAPSEDLEKQRRLVVEAAEYLITTQLPEFVSSCVDFTVTPIDGESLCDLMHARGINMRYLGDVVSKVLQAGPCSYMVALSITELVSRCAKHVLRQYMNCLPQEQLGCAIAHLLNAVFGNLSFDHSTGGNADRNTRKNSRKSKKASASGEWVAVNTKELWITICQEAKNYYAFDLKVDSVDALAEQYGVQKVSLLRRLCNVLGIQLLNKDYQLDSTSTRARQPFTEDDVQNLIPVTKHRQDYQLDSTSTRARQPFTEDDVQNLIPVTKHRQVRRRTLISVDRKTAPGIQSYLVCRD
;
A
#
# COMPACT_ATOMS: atom_id res chain seq x y z
N LEU A 1 -22.62 -53.68 -8.42
CA LEU A 1 -21.21 -54.08 -8.26
C LEU A 1 -20.23 -53.14 -8.95
N HIS A 2 -20.00 -53.19 -10.27
CA HIS A 2 -18.95 -52.35 -10.89
C HIS A 2 -19.26 -50.85 -10.88
N ILE A 3 -20.54 -50.48 -11.02
CA ILE A 3 -21.01 -49.08 -10.98
C ILE A 3 -21.02 -48.55 -9.55
N GLU A 4 -21.51 -49.33 -8.58
CA GLU A 4 -21.50 -48.95 -7.15
C GLU A 4 -20.07 -48.71 -6.62
N PHE A 5 -19.11 -49.56 -7.01
CA PHE A 5 -17.71 -49.38 -6.60
C PHE A 5 -17.09 -48.10 -7.17
N ILE A 6 -17.45 -47.70 -8.40
CA ILE A 6 -16.96 -46.45 -9.00
C ILE A 6 -17.55 -45.23 -8.26
N VAL A 7 -18.85 -45.26 -7.96
CA VAL A 7 -19.52 -44.18 -7.21
C VAL A 7 -18.95 -44.05 -5.80
N ASP A 8 -18.64 -45.16 -5.12
CA ASP A 8 -18.02 -45.13 -3.79
C ASP A 8 -16.62 -44.51 -3.80
N VAL A 9 -15.81 -44.77 -4.84
CA VAL A 9 -14.47 -44.16 -4.97
C VAL A 9 -14.56 -42.67 -5.28
N GLU A 10 -15.46 -42.24 -6.18
CA GLU A 10 -15.66 -40.81 -6.46
C GLU A 10 -16.12 -40.04 -5.22
N ASN A 11 -17.01 -40.63 -4.43
CA ASN A 11 -17.53 -40.01 -3.21
C ASN A 11 -16.44 -39.93 -2.12
N ASP A 12 -15.59 -40.96 -1.99
CA ASP A 12 -14.44 -40.97 -1.07
C ASP A 12 -13.38 -39.92 -1.46
N VAL A 13 -13.06 -39.79 -2.75
CA VAL A 13 -12.16 -38.73 -3.26
C VAL A 13 -12.73 -37.35 -2.97
N THR A 14 -14.02 -37.14 -3.23
CA THR A 14 -14.67 -35.85 -2.97
C THR A 14 -14.64 -35.50 -1.49
N LYS A 15 -14.92 -36.46 -0.61
CA LYS A 15 -14.85 -36.28 0.84
C LYS A 15 -13.43 -35.95 1.31
N ALA A 16 -12.43 -36.67 0.80
CA ALA A 16 -11.03 -36.41 1.13
C ALA A 16 -10.60 -34.99 0.70
N LEU A 17 -11.02 -34.53 -0.48
CA LEU A 17 -10.76 -33.18 -0.96
C LEU A 17 -11.43 -32.10 -0.09
N VAL A 18 -12.65 -32.34 0.39
CA VAL A 18 -13.33 -31.42 1.32
C VAL A 18 -12.60 -31.35 2.65
N GLU A 19 -12.21 -32.50 3.24
CA GLU A 19 -11.44 -32.54 4.49
C GLU A 19 -10.13 -31.77 4.38
N VAL A 20 -9.40 -31.96 3.28
CA VAL A 20 -8.19 -31.21 2.93
C VAL A 20 -8.46 -29.72 2.80
N SER A 21 -9.55 -29.31 2.14
CA SER A 21 -9.91 -27.90 1.95
C SER A 21 -10.22 -27.18 3.27
N GLU A 22 -10.67 -27.92 4.28
CA GLU A 22 -10.92 -27.44 5.63
C GLU A 22 -9.68 -27.53 6.55
N GLY A 23 -8.55 -28.00 6.02
CA GLY A 23 -7.29 -28.16 6.75
C GLY A 23 -7.26 -29.37 7.67
N ARG A 24 -8.10 -30.39 7.42
CA ARG A 24 -8.11 -31.67 8.13
C ARG A 24 -7.31 -32.71 7.35
N GLU A 25 -6.72 -33.68 8.06
CA GLU A 25 -6.07 -34.81 7.38
C GLU A 25 -7.15 -35.71 6.75
N PRO A 26 -7.03 -36.03 5.46
CA PRO A 26 -8.02 -36.87 4.78
C PRO A 26 -7.97 -38.29 5.34
N LEU A 27 -9.08 -38.73 5.95
CA LEU A 27 -9.20 -40.07 6.50
C LEU A 27 -9.71 -41.03 5.42
N THR A 28 -8.80 -41.57 4.62
CA THR A 28 -9.11 -42.62 3.64
C THR A 28 -8.20 -43.83 3.74
N ASN A 29 -8.79 -45.03 3.64
CA ASN A 29 -8.07 -46.30 3.51
C ASN A 29 -8.05 -46.81 2.07
N CYS A 30 -8.71 -46.11 1.13
CA CYS A 30 -8.76 -46.49 -0.27
C CYS A 30 -7.43 -46.15 -0.97
N VAL A 31 -6.80 -47.17 -1.57
CA VAL A 31 -5.50 -47.02 -2.26
C VAL A 31 -5.62 -46.06 -3.45
N VAL A 32 -6.72 -46.16 -4.20
CA VAL A 32 -6.99 -45.30 -5.36
C VAL A 32 -7.10 -43.83 -4.95
N THR A 33 -7.77 -43.54 -3.83
CA THR A 33 -7.90 -42.18 -3.29
C THR A 33 -6.54 -41.61 -2.86
N LYS A 34 -5.69 -42.43 -2.21
CA LYS A 34 -4.33 -42.02 -1.83
C LYS A 34 -3.45 -41.73 -3.04
N GLU A 35 -3.51 -42.57 -4.08
CA GLU A 35 -2.78 -42.32 -5.34
C GLU A 35 -3.27 -41.05 -6.05
N ALA A 36 -4.57 -40.80 -6.05
CA ALA A 36 -5.14 -39.58 -6.61
C ALA A 36 -4.67 -38.33 -5.84
N LEU A 37 -4.68 -38.38 -4.50
CA LEU A 37 -4.16 -37.31 -3.65
C LEU A 37 -2.67 -37.06 -3.87
N ALA A 38 -1.86 -38.12 -3.98
CA ALA A 38 -0.43 -38.00 -4.23
C ALA A 38 -0.14 -37.36 -5.61
N LYS A 39 -0.84 -37.80 -6.67
CA LYS A 39 -0.73 -37.19 -8.00
C LYS A 39 -1.17 -35.73 -8.01
N ALA A 40 -2.24 -35.39 -7.28
CA ALA A 40 -2.69 -34.01 -7.15
C ALA A 40 -1.68 -33.15 -6.38
N ALA A 41 -1.10 -33.69 -5.30
CA ALA A 41 -0.06 -33.03 -4.50
C ALA A 41 1.20 -32.78 -5.33
N GLU A 42 1.61 -33.74 -6.17
CA GLU A 42 2.72 -33.58 -7.11
C GLU A 42 2.44 -32.48 -8.14
N ALA A 43 1.24 -32.47 -8.73
CA ALA A 43 0.83 -31.54 -9.77
C ALA A 43 0.80 -30.06 -9.32
N VAL A 44 0.59 -29.82 -8.02
CA VAL A 44 0.57 -28.47 -7.42
C VAL A 44 1.80 -28.18 -6.56
N HIS A 45 2.81 -29.03 -6.65
CA HIS A 45 4.08 -28.89 -5.93
C HIS A 45 3.92 -28.73 -4.41
N SER A 46 2.98 -29.48 -3.85
CA SER A 46 2.70 -29.55 -2.42
C SER A 46 3.97 -29.79 -1.60
N LEU A 47 4.01 -29.24 -0.37
CA LEU A 47 5.09 -29.50 0.58
C LEU A 47 5.09 -30.95 1.07
N ARG A 48 3.93 -31.60 1.03
CA ARG A 48 3.74 -33.02 1.34
C ARG A 48 3.43 -33.81 0.09
N ASP A 49 3.99 -35.01 -0.01
CA ASP A 49 3.81 -35.85 -1.20
C ASP A 49 2.50 -36.67 -1.14
N ASP A 50 1.87 -36.78 0.03
CA ASP A 50 0.68 -37.61 0.29
C ASP A 50 -0.65 -36.83 0.35
N THR A 51 -0.57 -35.51 0.51
CA THR A 51 -1.73 -34.64 0.66
C THR A 51 -1.42 -33.23 0.16
N PHE A 52 -2.46 -32.44 -0.07
CA PHE A 52 -2.33 -31.04 -0.46
C PHE A 52 -1.93 -30.18 0.75
N ASP A 53 -0.71 -29.66 0.73
CA ASP A 53 -0.15 -28.77 1.74
C ASP A 53 0.57 -27.60 1.05
N ILE A 54 -0.19 -26.53 0.80
CA ILE A 54 0.35 -25.28 0.25
C ILE A 54 0.48 -24.27 1.39
N ARG A 55 1.72 -24.05 1.81
CA ARG A 55 2.09 -22.99 2.76
C ARG A 55 3.17 -22.12 2.17
N PHE A 56 2.90 -20.83 2.11
CA PHE A 56 3.88 -19.86 1.61
C PHE A 56 4.79 -19.40 2.74
N ASN A 57 6.09 -19.67 2.60
CA ASN A 57 7.10 -19.10 3.48
C ASN A 57 7.50 -17.71 2.95
N PRO A 58 7.15 -16.60 3.64
CA PRO A 58 7.52 -15.25 3.20
C PRO A 58 9.02 -14.99 3.26
N ASP A 59 9.77 -15.78 4.03
CA ASP A 59 11.19 -15.58 4.31
C ASP A 59 12.10 -16.50 3.47
N CYS A 60 11.56 -17.34 2.58
CA CYS A 60 12.37 -18.32 1.83
C CYS A 60 13.44 -17.69 0.91
N PHE A 61 13.31 -16.40 0.59
CA PHE A 61 14.30 -15.59 -0.15
C PHE A 61 15.10 -14.64 0.75
N SER A 62 14.83 -14.61 2.06
CA SER A 62 15.54 -13.75 3.00
C SER A 62 16.95 -14.28 3.25
N THR A 63 17.95 -13.43 3.09
CA THR A 63 19.35 -13.76 3.41
C THR A 63 19.67 -13.61 4.89
N THR A 64 18.76 -12.99 5.67
CA THR A 64 18.99 -12.67 7.09
C THR A 64 18.36 -13.71 8.02
N VAL A 65 17.34 -14.43 7.55
CA VAL A 65 16.64 -15.45 8.32
C VAL A 65 17.41 -16.77 8.26
N LYS A 66 17.61 -17.40 9.41
CA LYS A 66 18.21 -18.74 9.50
C LYS A 66 17.09 -19.77 9.45
N HIS A 67 17.08 -20.57 8.39
CA HIS A 67 16.11 -21.65 8.20
C HIS A 67 16.52 -22.92 8.92
N ALA A 68 15.55 -23.74 9.32
CA ALA A 68 15.83 -25.05 9.88
C ALA A 68 16.42 -25.99 8.81
N PRO A 69 17.37 -26.89 9.16
CA PRO A 69 17.97 -27.81 8.19
C PRO A 69 16.98 -28.83 7.63
N SER A 70 15.82 -29.01 8.26
CA SER A 70 14.73 -29.87 7.80
C SER A 70 13.81 -29.21 6.77
N GLU A 71 13.94 -27.90 6.53
CA GLU A 71 13.10 -27.20 5.56
C GLU A 71 13.54 -27.45 4.13
N ASP A 72 12.60 -27.82 3.27
CA ASP A 72 12.80 -27.84 1.82
C ASP A 72 12.60 -26.43 1.24
N LEU A 73 13.66 -25.63 1.28
CA LEU A 73 13.63 -24.24 0.77
C LEU A 73 13.40 -24.18 -0.73
N GLU A 74 13.75 -25.22 -1.49
CA GLU A 74 13.56 -25.23 -2.93
C GLU A 74 12.08 -25.37 -3.28
N LYS A 75 11.39 -26.35 -2.68
CA LYS A 75 9.92 -26.48 -2.81
C LYS A 75 9.20 -25.23 -2.33
N GLN A 76 9.60 -24.66 -1.20
CA GLN A 76 8.99 -23.43 -0.67
C GLN A 76 9.15 -22.24 -1.62
N ARG A 77 10.36 -22.02 -2.16
CA ARG A 77 10.61 -20.95 -3.14
C ARG A 77 9.79 -21.14 -4.40
N ARG A 78 9.70 -22.37 -4.90
CA ARG A 78 8.92 -22.70 -6.09
C ARG A 78 7.44 -22.32 -5.91
N LEU A 79 6.81 -22.73 -4.82
CA LEU A 79 5.43 -22.36 -4.51
C LEU A 79 5.22 -20.85 -4.47
N VAL A 80 6.16 -20.12 -3.86
CA VAL A 80 6.10 -18.65 -3.78
C VAL A 80 6.23 -18.00 -5.16
N VAL A 81 7.10 -18.52 -6.03
CA VAL A 81 7.26 -18.03 -7.41
C VAL A 81 6.01 -18.29 -8.24
N GLU A 82 5.44 -19.50 -8.17
CA GLU A 82 4.23 -19.85 -8.91
C GLU A 82 3.03 -19.01 -8.49
N ALA A 83 2.86 -18.80 -7.19
CA ALA A 83 1.79 -17.96 -6.69
C ALA A 83 1.98 -16.48 -7.07
N ALA A 84 3.23 -16.01 -7.14
CA ALA A 84 3.54 -14.68 -7.65
C ALA A 84 3.29 -14.54 -9.17
N GLU A 85 3.62 -15.57 -9.94
CA GLU A 85 3.33 -15.62 -11.38
C GLU A 85 1.83 -15.58 -11.61
N TYR A 86 1.06 -16.47 -10.96
CA TYR A 86 -0.40 -16.50 -11.02
C TYR A 86 -1.04 -15.16 -10.65
N LEU A 87 -0.49 -14.46 -9.65
CA LEU A 87 -0.97 -13.13 -9.27
C LEU A 87 -0.87 -12.13 -10.43
N ILE A 88 0.27 -12.13 -11.15
CA ILE A 88 0.58 -11.15 -12.21
C ILE A 88 -0.10 -11.51 -13.54
N THR A 89 -0.12 -12.81 -13.89
CA THR A 89 -0.60 -13.30 -15.18
C THR A 89 -2.10 -13.57 -15.20
N THR A 90 -2.71 -13.87 -14.05
CA THR A 90 -4.13 -14.24 -13.96
C THR A 90 -4.93 -13.31 -13.05
N GLN A 91 -4.64 -13.28 -11.75
CA GLN A 91 -5.50 -12.57 -10.78
C GLN A 91 -5.60 -11.07 -11.02
N LEU A 92 -4.47 -10.41 -11.30
CA LEU A 92 -4.44 -8.97 -11.50
C LEU A 92 -5.17 -8.56 -12.79
N PRO A 93 -4.92 -9.20 -13.96
CA PRO A 93 -5.73 -8.98 -15.16
C PRO A 93 -7.23 -9.22 -14.97
N GLU A 94 -7.63 -10.32 -14.32
CA GLU A 94 -9.03 -10.63 -14.04
C GLU A 94 -9.67 -9.58 -13.12
N PHE A 95 -8.94 -9.13 -12.09
CA PHE A 95 -9.39 -8.05 -11.23
C PHE A 95 -9.66 -6.77 -12.04
N VAL A 96 -8.72 -6.37 -12.90
CA VAL A 96 -8.86 -5.15 -13.72
C VAL A 96 -10.03 -5.28 -14.71
N SER A 97 -10.15 -6.40 -15.42
CA SER A 97 -11.29 -6.64 -16.32
C SER A 97 -12.61 -6.60 -15.56
N SER A 98 -12.70 -7.26 -14.40
CA SER A 98 -13.92 -7.23 -13.58
C SER A 98 -14.32 -5.81 -13.13
N CYS A 99 -13.35 -4.91 -12.95
CA CYS A 99 -13.61 -3.51 -12.63
C CYS A 99 -14.06 -2.69 -13.84
N VAL A 100 -13.40 -2.88 -14.99
CA VAL A 100 -13.71 -2.18 -16.23
C VAL A 100 -15.06 -2.61 -16.80
N ASP A 101 -15.41 -3.89 -16.68
CA ASP A 101 -16.68 -4.47 -17.13
C ASP A 101 -17.81 -4.35 -16.10
N PHE A 102 -17.58 -3.56 -15.03
CA PHE A 102 -18.56 -3.28 -13.96
C PHE A 102 -19.08 -4.49 -13.17
N THR A 103 -18.41 -5.64 -13.24
CA THR A 103 -18.73 -6.81 -12.40
C THR A 103 -18.43 -6.53 -10.92
N VAL A 104 -17.36 -5.77 -10.67
CA VAL A 104 -16.97 -5.26 -9.36
C VAL A 104 -16.73 -3.77 -9.50
N THR A 105 -17.36 -2.94 -8.67
CA THR A 105 -17.28 -1.48 -8.84
C THR A 105 -16.78 -0.80 -7.56
N PRO A 106 -15.46 -0.55 -7.43
CA PRO A 106 -14.97 0.28 -6.34
C PRO A 106 -15.51 1.70 -6.48
N ILE A 107 -16.19 2.20 -5.45
CA ILE A 107 -16.80 3.53 -5.45
C ILE A 107 -15.74 4.60 -5.09
N ASP A 108 -14.77 4.23 -4.26
CA ASP A 108 -13.73 5.12 -3.77
C ASP A 108 -12.40 4.38 -3.53
N GLY A 109 -11.37 5.12 -3.12
CA GLY A 109 -10.04 4.55 -2.90
C GLY A 109 -9.98 3.56 -1.72
N GLU A 110 -10.93 3.61 -0.78
CA GLU A 110 -11.03 2.60 0.29
C GLU A 110 -11.59 1.29 -0.26
N SER A 111 -12.71 1.36 -0.97
CA SER A 111 -13.32 0.21 -1.66
C SER A 111 -12.35 -0.45 -2.64
N LEU A 112 -11.58 0.35 -3.40
CA LEU A 112 -10.53 -0.16 -4.29
C LEU A 112 -9.47 -0.96 -3.51
N CYS A 113 -9.01 -0.41 -2.39
CA CYS A 113 -8.01 -1.06 -1.54
C CYS A 113 -8.54 -2.39 -0.97
N ASP A 114 -9.79 -2.41 -0.52
CA ASP A 114 -10.41 -3.59 0.06
C ASP A 114 -10.66 -4.68 -0.98
N LEU A 115 -11.09 -4.30 -2.18
CA LEU A 115 -11.29 -5.25 -3.28
C LEU A 115 -9.98 -5.85 -3.79
N MET A 116 -8.92 -5.04 -3.92
CA MET A 116 -7.57 -5.57 -4.22
C MET A 116 -7.14 -6.59 -3.16
N HIS A 117 -7.24 -6.23 -1.87
CA HIS A 117 -6.90 -7.14 -0.79
C HIS A 117 -7.82 -8.38 -0.71
N ALA A 118 -9.09 -8.26 -1.09
CA ALA A 118 -10.03 -9.37 -1.14
C ALA A 118 -9.63 -10.43 -2.17
N ARG A 119 -8.98 -10.00 -3.27
CA ARG A 119 -8.39 -10.85 -4.30
C ARG A 119 -6.93 -11.25 -4.00
N GLY A 120 -6.41 -10.93 -2.82
CA GLY A 120 -5.02 -11.25 -2.46
C GLY A 120 -3.98 -10.34 -3.14
N ILE A 121 -4.40 -9.26 -3.80
CA ILE A 121 -3.52 -8.33 -4.50
C ILE A 121 -3.01 -7.28 -3.50
N ASN A 122 -1.70 -7.25 -3.29
CA ASN A 122 -1.06 -6.22 -2.47
C ASN A 122 -1.14 -4.84 -3.13
N MET A 123 -1.31 -3.77 -2.35
CA MET A 123 -1.32 -2.40 -2.87
C MET A 123 -0.03 -2.00 -3.59
N ARG A 124 1.10 -2.70 -3.42
CA ARG A 124 2.31 -2.49 -4.24
C ARG A 124 2.03 -2.62 -5.75
N TYR A 125 1.08 -3.48 -6.12
CA TYR A 125 0.67 -3.67 -7.50
C TYR A 125 -0.26 -2.58 -8.04
N LEU A 126 -0.56 -1.53 -7.27
CA LEU A 126 -1.42 -0.44 -7.73
C LEU A 126 -0.91 0.22 -9.02
N GLY A 127 0.41 0.33 -9.22
CA GLY A 127 0.96 0.85 -10.47
C GLY A 127 0.73 -0.06 -11.68
N ASP A 128 0.77 -1.39 -11.50
CA ASP A 128 0.39 -2.36 -12.53
C ASP A 128 -1.13 -2.30 -12.83
N VAL A 129 -1.97 -2.12 -11.79
CA VAL A 129 -3.42 -1.90 -11.95
C VAL A 129 -3.69 -0.67 -12.79
N VAL A 130 -3.07 0.47 -12.45
CA VAL A 130 -3.19 1.72 -13.23
C VAL A 130 -2.75 1.51 -14.67
N SER A 131 -1.62 0.83 -14.89
CA SER A 131 -1.10 0.57 -16.23
C SER A 131 -2.08 -0.24 -17.08
N LYS A 132 -2.69 -1.30 -16.51
CA LYS A 132 -3.66 -2.12 -17.23
C LYS A 132 -5.00 -1.43 -17.44
N VAL A 133 -5.46 -0.63 -16.48
CA VAL A 133 -6.67 0.19 -16.67
C VAL A 133 -6.48 1.18 -17.82
N LEU A 134 -5.33 1.84 -17.91
CA LEU A 134 -4.99 2.72 -19.03
C LEU A 134 -4.94 1.99 -20.37
N GLN A 135 -4.46 0.74 -20.39
CA GLN A 135 -4.45 -0.12 -21.58
C GLN A 135 -5.87 -0.54 -22.01
N ALA A 136 -6.78 -0.77 -21.04
CA ALA A 136 -8.17 -1.13 -21.31
C ALA A 136 -8.98 0.05 -21.88
N GLY A 137 -8.65 1.28 -21.49
CA GLY A 137 -9.17 2.48 -22.12
C GLY A 137 -9.00 3.74 -21.26
N PRO A 138 -8.52 4.87 -21.83
CA PRO A 138 -8.25 6.09 -21.07
C PRO A 138 -9.51 6.76 -20.51
N CYS A 139 -10.69 6.46 -21.06
CA CYS A 139 -11.97 7.00 -20.61
C CYS A 139 -12.66 6.16 -19.52
N SER A 140 -12.02 5.09 -19.02
CA SER A 140 -12.61 4.27 -17.96
C SER A 140 -12.70 5.05 -16.64
N TYR A 141 -13.82 4.93 -15.92
CA TYR A 141 -13.98 5.53 -14.59
C TYR A 141 -12.87 5.10 -13.61
N MET A 142 -12.30 3.90 -13.84
CA MET A 142 -11.20 3.36 -13.05
C MET A 142 -9.90 4.15 -13.19
N VAL A 143 -9.70 4.90 -14.28
CA VAL A 143 -8.48 5.70 -14.50
C VAL A 143 -8.37 6.77 -13.42
N ALA A 144 -9.36 7.66 -13.33
CA ALA A 144 -9.37 8.74 -12.37
C ALA A 144 -9.31 8.21 -10.92
N LEU A 145 -10.04 7.14 -10.63
CA LEU A 145 -10.05 6.51 -9.30
C LEU A 145 -8.67 5.94 -8.91
N SER A 146 -8.07 5.12 -9.78
CA SER A 146 -6.81 4.44 -9.50
C SER A 146 -5.63 5.43 -9.43
N ILE A 147 -5.63 6.45 -10.29
CA ILE A 147 -4.63 7.53 -10.26
C ILE A 147 -4.79 8.36 -8.98
N THR A 148 -6.03 8.71 -8.59
CA THR A 148 -6.28 9.44 -7.33
C THR A 148 -5.73 8.67 -6.13
N GLU A 149 -5.97 7.35 -6.07
CA GLU A 149 -5.45 6.50 -5.01
C GLU A 149 -3.90 6.43 -5.03
N LEU A 150 -3.31 6.27 -6.22
CA LEU A 150 -1.85 6.22 -6.41
C LEU A 150 -1.18 7.50 -5.92
N VAL A 151 -1.64 8.65 -6.43
CA VAL A 151 -1.08 9.97 -6.08
C VAL A 151 -1.29 10.27 -4.60
N SER A 152 -2.47 9.98 -4.05
CA SER A 152 -2.74 10.17 -2.61
C SER A 152 -1.77 9.39 -1.73
N ARG A 153 -1.41 8.16 -2.11
CA ARG A 153 -0.44 7.35 -1.36
C ARG A 153 0.98 7.86 -1.50
N CYS A 154 1.38 8.28 -2.69
CA CYS A 154 2.70 8.86 -2.93
C CYS A 154 2.85 10.18 -2.15
N ALA A 155 1.89 11.08 -2.28
CA ALA A 155 1.84 12.32 -1.52
C ALA A 155 1.87 12.04 0.00
N LYS A 156 1.10 11.07 0.49
CA LYS A 156 1.15 10.66 1.90
C LYS A 156 2.56 10.24 2.36
N HIS A 157 3.31 9.48 1.55
CA HIS A 157 4.67 9.08 1.90
C HIS A 157 5.61 10.28 1.99
N VAL A 158 5.51 11.21 1.03
CA VAL A 158 6.34 12.41 0.98
C VAL A 158 6.00 13.37 2.12
N LEU A 159 4.70 13.70 2.29
CA LEU A 159 4.24 14.68 3.26
C LEU A 159 4.47 14.24 4.73
N ARG A 160 4.37 12.93 5.02
CA ARG A 160 4.64 12.41 6.37
C ARG A 160 6.09 12.61 6.82
N GLN A 161 7.05 12.71 5.90
CA GLN A 161 8.45 12.97 6.25
C GLN A 161 8.62 14.35 6.88
N TYR A 162 7.82 15.32 6.43
CA TYR A 162 7.79 16.66 7.01
C TYR A 162 6.96 16.69 8.29
N MET A 163 5.75 16.13 8.29
CA MET A 163 4.81 16.28 9.42
C MET A 163 5.20 15.51 10.69
N ASN A 164 5.81 14.33 10.58
CA ASN A 164 6.06 13.46 11.74
C ASN A 164 7.09 14.02 12.74
N CYS A 165 7.90 15.00 12.33
CA CYS A 165 9.00 15.55 13.13
C CYS A 165 8.74 16.99 13.60
N LEU A 166 7.52 17.52 13.42
CA LEU A 166 7.20 18.91 13.72
C LEU A 166 6.58 19.08 15.12
N PRO A 167 6.94 20.16 15.84
CA PRO A 167 6.21 20.59 17.02
C PRO A 167 4.76 20.91 16.68
N GLN A 168 3.85 20.70 17.63
CA GLN A 168 2.41 20.92 17.45
C GLN A 168 2.08 22.36 17.01
N GLU A 169 2.85 23.34 17.50
CA GLU A 169 2.69 24.76 17.18
C GLU A 169 2.94 25.10 15.71
N GLN A 170 3.74 24.29 14.99
CA GLN A 170 4.08 24.53 13.58
C GLN A 170 3.28 23.64 12.63
N LEU A 171 2.43 22.77 13.17
CA LEU A 171 1.78 21.74 12.36
C LEU A 171 0.68 22.32 11.46
N GLY A 172 -0.09 23.29 11.95
CA GLY A 172 -1.15 23.96 11.18
C GLY A 172 -0.57 24.70 9.97
N CYS A 173 0.37 25.61 10.20
CA CYS A 173 1.04 26.33 9.12
C CYS A 173 1.79 25.39 8.14
N ALA A 174 2.45 24.34 8.63
CA ALA A 174 3.11 23.36 7.76
C ALA A 174 2.12 22.57 6.90
N ILE A 175 1.00 22.10 7.46
CA ILE A 175 -0.03 21.38 6.70
C ILE A 175 -0.61 22.29 5.61
N ALA A 176 -0.96 23.54 5.94
CA ALA A 176 -1.47 24.49 4.97
C ALA A 176 -0.47 24.73 3.82
N HIS A 177 0.80 24.97 4.15
CA HIS A 177 1.88 25.14 3.16
C HIS A 177 2.04 23.91 2.26
N LEU A 178 2.08 22.71 2.83
CA LEU A 178 2.21 21.47 2.06
C LEU A 178 0.99 21.20 1.17
N LEU A 179 -0.22 21.49 1.63
CA LEU A 179 -1.42 21.38 0.80
C LEU A 179 -1.42 22.42 -0.33
N ASN A 180 -0.94 23.64 -0.07
CA ASN A 180 -0.73 24.66 -1.10
C ASN A 180 0.35 24.24 -2.11
N ALA A 181 1.37 23.49 -1.70
CA ALA A 181 2.35 22.93 -2.62
C ALA A 181 1.73 21.86 -3.54
N VAL A 182 0.78 21.05 -3.04
CA VAL A 182 0.09 20.02 -3.83
C VAL A 182 -0.95 20.63 -4.77
N PHE A 183 -1.85 21.48 -4.25
CA PHE A 183 -3.05 21.95 -4.95
C PHE A 183 -2.97 23.37 -5.49
N GLY A 184 -2.03 24.17 -4.99
CA GLY A 184 -1.79 25.53 -5.46
C GLY A 184 -0.53 25.61 -6.31
N ASN A 185 -0.04 26.83 -6.50
CA ASN A 185 1.21 27.12 -7.19
C ASN A 185 2.16 27.88 -6.25
N LEU A 186 2.84 27.14 -5.38
CA LEU A 186 3.91 27.67 -4.55
C LEU A 186 5.18 27.76 -5.38
N SER A 187 5.56 28.98 -5.72
CA SER A 187 6.85 29.30 -6.31
C SER A 187 7.73 29.99 -5.26
N PHE A 188 9.00 29.59 -5.14
CA PHE A 188 10.00 30.49 -4.54
C PHE A 188 10.31 31.57 -5.56
N ASP A 189 9.57 32.66 -5.50
CA ASP A 189 10.08 33.88 -6.06
C ASP A 189 11.17 34.37 -5.11
N HIS A 190 12.42 34.40 -5.57
CA HIS A 190 13.53 35.01 -4.81
C HIS A 190 13.36 36.54 -4.65
N SER A 191 12.17 37.07 -4.94
CA SER A 191 11.81 38.48 -5.00
C SER A 191 10.65 38.88 -4.08
N THR A 192 10.47 38.22 -2.94
CA THR A 192 9.86 38.88 -1.78
C THR A 192 10.94 39.32 -0.81
N GLY A 193 11.58 40.43 -1.17
CA GLY A 193 12.25 41.30 -0.22
C GLY A 193 11.23 41.88 0.76
N GLY A 194 10.78 41.07 1.70
CA GLY A 194 10.32 41.55 3.00
C GLY A 194 11.54 42.13 3.69
N ASN A 195 11.55 43.45 3.84
CA ASN A 195 12.57 44.21 4.54
C ASN A 195 12.63 43.72 6.00
N ALA A 196 13.51 42.77 6.29
CA ALA A 196 13.89 42.37 7.62
C ALA A 196 15.42 42.40 7.70
N ASP A 197 15.89 42.98 8.79
CA ASP A 197 17.17 43.63 8.96
C ASP A 197 18.42 42.83 8.58
N ARG A 198 19.41 43.57 8.06
CA ARG A 198 20.76 43.09 7.82
C ARG A 198 21.48 42.92 9.15
N ASN A 199 21.92 41.71 9.49
CA ASN A 199 23.29 41.43 9.94
C ASN A 199 23.45 39.97 10.39
N THR A 200 24.27 39.21 9.67
CA THR A 200 25.55 38.66 10.17
C THR A 200 26.20 37.77 9.11
N ARG A 201 27.53 37.79 9.11
CA ARG A 201 28.44 37.19 8.12
C ARG A 201 28.76 35.72 8.43
N LYS A 202 29.23 35.03 7.37
CA LYS A 202 30.29 33.99 7.29
C LYS A 202 29.91 32.49 7.15
N ASN A 203 30.46 31.92 6.05
CA ASN A 203 31.12 30.62 5.88
C ASN A 203 30.47 29.33 6.41
N SER A 204 30.20 28.37 5.52
CA SER A 204 31.13 27.26 5.17
C SER A 204 30.41 26.11 4.46
N ARG A 205 31.13 25.40 3.59
CA ARG A 205 30.73 24.13 2.97
C ARG A 205 30.88 22.98 3.98
N LYS A 206 29.83 22.17 4.22
CA LYS A 206 29.93 20.68 4.33
C LYS A 206 28.59 19.98 4.60
N SER A 207 28.35 18.95 3.79
CA SER A 207 27.57 17.71 3.95
C SER A 207 26.98 17.30 5.31
N LYS A 208 25.77 16.72 5.22
CA LYS A 208 25.13 15.62 5.99
C LYS A 208 24.31 15.93 7.27
N LYS A 209 23.07 15.41 7.20
CA LYS A 209 22.01 15.15 8.20
C LYS A 209 21.05 16.32 8.49
N ALA A 210 19.86 16.16 7.92
CA ALA A 210 18.66 16.97 8.10
C ALA A 210 18.27 17.07 9.58
N SER A 211 18.08 18.31 10.03
CA SER A 211 17.50 18.66 11.33
C SER A 211 16.21 19.42 11.01
N ALA A 212 15.08 18.87 11.43
CA ALA A 212 13.72 19.16 10.95
C ALA A 212 13.13 20.55 11.33
N SER A 213 13.94 21.54 11.67
CA SER A 213 13.45 22.89 11.96
C SER A 213 13.41 23.74 10.68
N GLY A 214 12.34 23.63 9.90
CA GLY A 214 12.01 24.58 8.82
C GLY A 214 12.21 24.12 7.37
N GLU A 215 12.63 22.88 7.11
CA GLU A 215 12.77 22.36 5.73
C GLU A 215 11.44 22.36 4.95
N TRP A 216 10.30 22.18 5.65
CA TRP A 216 8.98 22.23 5.04
C TRP A 216 8.66 23.59 4.41
N VAL A 217 9.22 24.68 4.96
CA VAL A 217 9.03 26.04 4.46
C VAL A 217 9.61 26.17 3.06
N ALA A 218 10.68 25.42 2.75
CA ALA A 218 11.39 25.43 1.47
C ALA A 218 10.72 24.55 0.39
N VAL A 219 9.62 23.87 0.70
CA VAL A 219 8.90 23.02 -0.27
C VAL A 219 8.13 23.91 -1.25
N ASN A 220 8.37 23.73 -2.55
CA ASN A 220 7.59 24.35 -3.64
C ASN A 220 6.84 23.29 -4.45
N THR A 221 5.87 23.74 -5.25
CA THR A 221 5.02 22.87 -6.07
C THR A 221 5.85 22.00 -7.02
N LYS A 222 6.81 22.58 -7.74
CA LYS A 222 7.59 21.87 -8.76
C LYS A 222 8.41 20.73 -8.16
N GLU A 223 9.19 20.99 -7.11
CA GLU A 223 10.03 19.99 -6.46
C GLU A 223 9.19 18.92 -5.74
N LEU A 224 8.04 19.30 -5.18
CA LEU A 224 7.12 18.36 -4.56
C LEU A 224 6.56 17.37 -5.59
N TRP A 225 6.08 17.85 -6.74
CA TRP A 225 5.54 16.98 -7.79
C TRP A 225 6.60 16.08 -8.42
N ILE A 226 7.85 16.55 -8.57
CA ILE A 226 8.97 15.68 -8.96
C ILE A 226 9.15 14.54 -7.94
N THR A 227 9.08 14.85 -6.64
CA THR A 227 9.23 13.86 -5.57
C THR A 227 8.07 12.87 -5.56
N ILE A 228 6.83 13.33 -5.77
CA ILE A 228 5.64 12.47 -5.89
C ILE A 228 5.75 11.53 -7.09
N CYS A 229 6.15 12.02 -8.26
CA CYS A 229 6.34 11.21 -9.46
C CYS A 229 7.49 10.20 -9.27
N GLN A 230 8.57 10.60 -8.60
CA GLN A 230 9.67 9.71 -8.26
C GLN A 230 9.24 8.62 -7.27
N GLU A 231 8.40 8.94 -6.29
CA GLU A 231 7.81 7.97 -5.36
C GLU A 231 6.86 7.00 -6.08
N ALA A 232 6.05 7.47 -7.03
CA ALA A 232 5.21 6.61 -7.87
C ALA A 232 6.05 5.61 -8.68
N LYS A 233 7.13 6.08 -9.29
CA LYS A 233 8.07 5.25 -10.05
C LYS A 233 8.80 4.26 -9.16
N ASN A 234 9.30 4.72 -8.02
CA ASN A 234 10.07 3.90 -7.11
C ASN A 234 9.18 2.87 -6.40
N TYR A 235 8.10 3.29 -5.77
CA TYR A 235 7.33 2.41 -4.89
C TYR A 235 6.34 1.54 -5.67
N TYR A 236 5.71 2.09 -6.71
CA TYR A 236 4.65 1.43 -7.47
C TYR A 236 5.05 1.04 -8.89
N ALA A 237 6.31 1.27 -9.30
CA ALA A 237 6.79 1.00 -10.66
C ALA A 237 5.95 1.68 -11.76
N PHE A 238 5.36 2.84 -11.48
CA PHE A 238 4.54 3.60 -12.42
C PHE A 238 5.19 4.94 -12.77
N ASP A 239 5.45 5.18 -14.06
CA ASP A 239 6.06 6.42 -14.56
C ASP A 239 5.00 7.50 -14.74
N LEU A 240 4.66 8.19 -13.64
CA LEU A 240 3.73 9.32 -13.64
C LEU A 240 4.42 10.55 -14.23
N LYS A 241 3.85 11.12 -15.30
CA LYS A 241 4.43 12.26 -16.05
C LYS A 241 3.58 13.52 -15.91
N VAL A 242 3.50 14.05 -14.69
CA VAL A 242 2.79 15.30 -14.37
C VAL A 242 3.68 16.20 -13.51
N ASP A 243 3.43 17.51 -13.56
CA ASP A 243 4.17 18.52 -12.81
C ASP A 243 3.28 19.33 -11.83
N SER A 244 1.96 19.11 -11.88
CA SER A 244 0.96 19.86 -11.13
C SER A 244 -0.34 19.07 -11.00
N VAL A 245 -1.21 19.51 -10.07
CA VAL A 245 -2.55 18.94 -9.94
C VAL A 245 -3.43 19.21 -11.17
N ASP A 246 -3.21 20.34 -11.85
CA ASP A 246 -3.92 20.71 -13.09
C ASP A 246 -3.57 19.72 -14.21
N ALA A 247 -2.28 19.46 -14.44
CA ALA A 247 -1.83 18.47 -15.41
C ALA A 247 -2.38 17.07 -15.10
N LEU A 248 -2.48 16.70 -13.82
CA LEU A 248 -3.09 15.44 -13.39
C LEU A 248 -4.59 15.37 -13.74
N ALA A 249 -5.32 16.46 -13.51
CA ALA A 249 -6.75 16.56 -13.82
C ALA A 249 -7.00 16.49 -15.33
N GLU A 250 -6.20 17.21 -16.13
CA GLU A 250 -6.29 17.22 -17.59
C GLU A 250 -5.94 15.86 -18.21
N GLN A 251 -4.87 15.22 -17.73
CA GLN A 251 -4.37 13.98 -18.34
C GLN A 251 -5.19 12.74 -17.94
N TYR A 252 -5.66 12.68 -16.69
CA TYR A 252 -6.29 11.47 -16.13
C TYR A 252 -7.73 11.66 -15.65
N GLY A 253 -8.31 12.85 -15.83
CA GLY A 253 -9.68 13.15 -15.40
C GLY A 253 -9.87 13.17 -13.87
N VAL A 254 -8.79 13.38 -13.12
CA VAL A 254 -8.83 13.41 -11.64
C VAL A 254 -9.52 14.68 -11.16
N GLN A 255 -10.54 14.51 -10.31
CA GLN A 255 -11.18 15.62 -9.62
C GLN A 255 -10.34 16.07 -8.42
N LYS A 256 -9.93 17.34 -8.39
CA LYS A 256 -9.09 17.91 -7.33
C LYS A 256 -9.71 17.78 -5.94
N VAL A 257 -11.02 17.97 -5.82
CA VAL A 257 -11.75 17.82 -4.56
C VAL A 257 -11.71 16.37 -4.07
N SER A 258 -11.83 15.40 -4.98
CA SER A 258 -11.74 13.97 -4.65
C SER A 258 -10.32 13.60 -4.20
N LEU A 259 -9.29 14.15 -4.85
CA LEU A 259 -7.90 14.01 -4.42
C LEU A 259 -7.65 14.63 -3.04
N LEU A 260 -8.15 15.85 -2.79
CA LEU A 260 -8.03 16.53 -1.50
C LEU A 260 -8.67 15.71 -0.38
N ARG A 261 -9.91 15.27 -0.58
CA ARG A 261 -10.64 14.42 0.38
C ARG A 261 -9.86 13.15 0.67
N ARG A 262 -9.37 12.48 -0.39
CA ARG A 262 -8.60 11.25 -0.21
C ARG A 262 -7.29 11.50 0.55
N LEU A 263 -6.57 12.56 0.21
CA LEU A 263 -5.32 12.94 0.86
C LEU A 263 -5.53 13.25 2.35
N CYS A 264 -6.57 14.02 2.68
CA CYS A 264 -6.95 14.32 4.06
C CYS A 264 -7.26 13.04 4.85
N ASN A 265 -8.04 12.11 4.27
CA ASN A 265 -8.36 10.84 4.92
C ASN A 265 -7.12 9.96 5.17
N VAL A 266 -6.17 9.90 4.23
CA VAL A 266 -4.98 9.03 4.40
C VAL A 266 -3.88 9.65 5.29
N LEU A 267 -3.88 10.97 5.45
CA LEU A 267 -3.00 11.69 6.38
C LEU A 267 -3.65 11.90 7.75
N GLY A 268 -4.98 11.84 7.84
CA GLY A 268 -5.74 12.14 9.04
C GLY A 268 -5.96 13.64 9.26
N ILE A 269 -5.90 14.45 8.22
CA ILE A 269 -6.10 15.91 8.31
C ILE A 269 -7.60 16.20 8.33
N GLN A 270 -8.05 17.03 9.27
CA GLN A 270 -9.39 17.61 9.26
C GLN A 270 -9.31 19.07 8.89
N LEU A 271 -10.00 19.43 7.81
CA LEU A 271 -10.10 20.80 7.32
C LEU A 271 -11.47 21.40 7.68
N LEU A 272 -11.51 22.73 7.81
CA LEU A 272 -12.74 23.49 7.93
C LEU A 272 -13.65 23.24 6.71
N ASN A 273 -14.95 23.11 6.94
CA ASN A 273 -15.90 22.98 5.83
C ASN A 273 -16.05 24.32 5.10
N LYS A 274 -15.46 24.42 3.91
CA LYS A 274 -15.40 25.64 3.10
C LYS A 274 -15.24 25.27 1.62
N ASP A 275 -15.73 26.13 0.75
CA ASP A 275 -15.50 26.01 -0.69
C ASP A 275 -14.08 26.46 -1.04
N TYR A 276 -13.15 25.51 -1.01
CA TYR A 276 -11.76 25.72 -1.41
C TYR A 276 -11.66 25.95 -2.93
N GLN A 277 -11.05 27.05 -3.31
CA GLN A 277 -10.79 27.41 -4.71
C GLN A 277 -9.56 26.65 -5.21
N LEU A 278 -9.75 25.43 -5.72
CA LEU A 278 -8.66 24.57 -6.21
C LEU A 278 -8.32 24.80 -7.69
N ASP A 279 -9.05 25.69 -8.37
CA ASP A 279 -8.83 26.00 -9.79
C ASP A 279 -7.90 27.20 -9.97
N SER A 280 -6.79 26.96 -10.68
CA SER A 280 -5.73 27.92 -10.98
C SER A 280 -6.20 29.15 -11.76
N THR A 281 -7.40 29.10 -12.34
CA THR A 281 -8.02 30.18 -13.12
C THR A 281 -8.45 31.37 -12.25
N SER A 282 -8.73 31.16 -10.96
CA SER A 282 -9.43 32.18 -10.16
C SER A 282 -8.51 33.29 -9.63
N THR A 283 -7.27 32.99 -9.20
CA THR A 283 -6.30 34.04 -8.81
C THR A 283 -4.89 33.45 -8.71
N ARG A 284 -3.94 33.87 -9.57
CA ARG A 284 -2.51 33.51 -9.44
C ARG A 284 -1.85 33.93 -8.12
N ALA A 285 -2.56 34.68 -7.27
CA ALA A 285 -2.02 35.27 -6.05
C ALA A 285 -2.57 34.68 -4.74
N ARG A 286 -3.62 33.84 -4.78
CA ARG A 286 -4.23 33.32 -3.54
C ARG A 286 -3.95 31.84 -3.35
N GLN A 287 -3.28 31.53 -2.25
CA GLN A 287 -3.12 30.16 -1.78
C GLN A 287 -4.47 29.62 -1.29
N PRO A 288 -4.88 28.39 -1.68
CA PRO A 288 -6.19 27.85 -1.32
C PRO A 288 -6.36 27.56 0.18
N PHE A 289 -5.27 27.24 0.88
CA PHE A 289 -5.29 26.87 2.30
C PHE A 289 -4.53 27.89 3.16
N THR A 290 -5.05 28.11 4.36
CA THR A 290 -4.45 28.91 5.43
C THR A 290 -4.34 28.06 6.70
N GLU A 291 -3.56 28.49 7.68
CA GLU A 291 -3.43 27.77 8.95
C GLU A 291 -4.76 27.61 9.69
N ASP A 292 -5.62 28.63 9.65
CA ASP A 292 -6.96 28.62 10.25
C ASP A 292 -7.90 27.57 9.65
N ASP A 293 -7.60 27.11 8.42
CA ASP A 293 -8.39 26.06 7.76
C ASP A 293 -8.10 24.67 8.35
N VAL A 294 -7.00 24.47 9.10
CA VAL A 294 -6.60 23.17 9.67
C VAL A 294 -7.18 23.03 11.08
N GLN A 295 -8.19 22.18 11.25
CA GLN A 295 -8.87 22.01 12.53
C GLN A 295 -8.17 20.98 13.43
N ASN A 296 -7.87 19.80 12.90
CA ASN A 296 -7.25 18.71 13.66
C ASN A 296 -6.34 17.87 12.78
N LEU A 297 -5.40 17.17 13.42
CA LEU A 297 -4.66 16.06 12.84
C LEU A 297 -4.91 14.80 13.67
N ILE A 298 -5.67 13.86 13.11
CA ILE A 298 -5.97 12.59 13.74
C ILE A 298 -4.93 11.55 13.31
N PRO A 299 -4.20 10.91 14.23
CA PRO A 299 -3.23 9.89 13.87
C PRO A 299 -3.94 8.69 13.26
N VAL A 300 -3.65 8.44 11.97
CA VAL A 300 -4.09 7.21 11.28
C VAL A 300 -3.07 6.12 11.59
N THR A 301 -3.40 5.25 12.53
CA THR A 301 -2.56 4.12 12.94
C THR A 301 -3.01 2.84 12.25
N LYS A 302 -2.04 2.01 11.85
CA LYS A 302 -2.29 0.60 11.55
C LYS A 302 -2.09 -0.15 12.87
N HIS A 303 -3.12 -0.86 13.34
CA HIS A 303 -2.94 -1.74 14.49
C HIS A 303 -2.04 -2.91 14.07
N ARG A 304 -0.84 -2.99 14.67
CA ARG A 304 -0.02 -4.20 14.59
C ARG A 304 -0.54 -5.15 15.68
N GLN A 305 -0.94 -6.36 15.32
CA GLN A 305 -0.99 -7.42 16.34
C GLN A 305 0.45 -7.68 16.76
N ASP A 306 0.71 -7.61 18.05
CA ASP A 306 1.99 -8.03 18.61
C ASP A 306 2.20 -9.50 18.23
N TYR A 307 3.33 -9.79 17.61
CA TYR A 307 3.80 -11.17 17.54
C TYR A 307 3.85 -11.66 18.98
N GLN A 308 3.21 -12.80 19.26
CA GLN A 308 3.40 -13.49 20.53
C GLN A 308 4.91 -13.74 20.68
N LEU A 309 5.57 -12.92 21.49
CA LEU A 309 6.86 -13.26 22.04
C LEU A 309 6.63 -14.52 22.84
N ASP A 310 7.19 -15.63 22.36
CA ASP A 310 7.35 -16.83 23.17
C ASP A 310 7.87 -16.42 24.54
N SER A 311 7.14 -16.89 25.56
CA SER A 311 7.34 -16.61 26.96
C SER A 311 8.81 -16.73 27.38
N THR A 312 9.43 -15.64 27.86
CA THR A 312 10.16 -15.58 29.14
C THR A 312 10.81 -14.20 29.36
N SER A 313 10.50 -13.62 30.54
CA SER A 313 11.31 -12.64 31.29
C SER A 313 11.53 -11.23 30.72
N THR A 314 10.73 -10.25 31.16
CA THR A 314 11.11 -9.21 32.16
C THR A 314 10.00 -8.16 32.25
N ARG A 315 9.36 -8.07 33.43
CA ARG A 315 8.33 -7.07 33.71
C ARG A 315 9.01 -5.71 33.98
N ALA A 316 9.26 -4.93 32.93
CA ALA A 316 9.58 -3.51 33.09
C ALA A 316 8.30 -2.76 33.51
N ARG A 317 8.39 -1.98 34.59
CA ARG A 317 7.28 -1.12 35.05
C ARG A 317 6.91 -0.14 33.95
N GLN A 318 5.65 -0.16 33.51
CA GLN A 318 5.15 0.83 32.55
C GLN A 318 4.92 2.18 33.27
N PRO A 319 5.41 3.30 32.72
CA PRO A 319 5.33 4.63 33.34
C PRO A 319 3.99 5.36 33.12
N PHE A 320 3.01 4.76 32.44
CA PHE A 320 1.71 5.37 32.15
C PHE A 320 0.58 4.40 32.52
N THR A 321 -0.50 4.94 33.09
CA THR A 321 -1.73 4.21 33.46
C THR A 321 -2.89 4.60 32.54
N GLU A 322 -3.90 3.74 32.41
CA GLU A 322 -5.07 3.95 31.53
C GLU A 322 -5.82 5.27 31.84
N ASP A 323 -5.71 5.77 33.06
CA ASP A 323 -6.29 7.04 33.51
C ASP A 323 -5.57 8.29 32.94
N ASP A 324 -4.38 8.16 32.35
CA ASP A 324 -3.60 9.27 31.78
C ASP A 324 -4.00 9.63 30.33
N VAL A 325 -4.93 8.88 29.71
CA VAL A 325 -5.33 9.06 28.32
C VAL A 325 -6.66 9.81 28.24
N GLN A 326 -6.60 11.15 28.19
CA GLN A 326 -7.81 11.97 28.25
C GLN A 326 -8.64 12.09 26.96
N ASN A 327 -8.16 11.63 25.80
CA ASN A 327 -8.97 11.39 24.60
C ASN A 327 -8.08 10.91 23.44
N LEU A 328 -8.17 9.63 23.10
CA LEU A 328 -7.65 9.10 21.86
C LEU A 328 -8.84 8.53 21.09
N ILE A 329 -9.27 9.22 20.02
CA ILE A 329 -10.05 8.58 18.95
C ILE A 329 -9.07 8.32 17.80
N PRO A 330 -8.23 7.27 17.87
CA PRO A 330 -7.47 6.85 16.71
C PRO A 330 -8.46 6.35 15.67
N VAL A 331 -8.39 6.88 14.45
CA VAL A 331 -9.02 6.20 13.30
C VAL A 331 -8.18 4.96 13.04
N THR A 332 -8.55 3.88 13.73
CA THR A 332 -7.90 2.59 13.62
C THR A 332 -8.42 1.94 12.35
N LYS A 333 -7.54 1.72 11.37
CA LYS A 333 -7.90 0.79 10.28
C LYS A 333 -7.96 -0.62 10.86
N HIS A 334 -9.17 -1.10 11.14
CA HIS A 334 -9.39 -2.51 11.50
C HIS A 334 -8.99 -3.39 10.31
N ARG A 335 -7.85 -4.07 10.44
CA ARG A 335 -7.54 -5.21 9.57
C ARG A 335 -8.32 -6.40 10.10
N GLN A 336 -9.33 -6.86 9.36
CA GLN A 336 -9.87 -8.21 9.61
C GLN A 336 -8.75 -9.22 9.34
N VAL A 337 -8.33 -9.93 10.38
CA VAL A 337 -7.38 -11.04 10.28
C VAL A 337 -8.09 -12.21 9.64
N ARG A 338 -8.19 -12.20 8.32
CA ARG A 338 -8.11 -13.45 7.57
C ARG A 338 -6.63 -13.67 7.31
N ARG A 339 -6.11 -14.88 7.55
CA ARG A 339 -4.75 -15.32 7.19
C ARG A 339 -4.55 -15.17 5.67
N ARG A 340 -4.38 -13.93 5.20
CA ARG A 340 -4.15 -13.57 3.80
C ARG A 340 -2.70 -13.12 3.72
N THR A 341 -1.82 -14.07 3.42
CA THR A 341 -0.47 -13.78 2.96
C THR A 341 -0.63 -13.05 1.63
N LEU A 342 -0.52 -11.72 1.64
CA LEU A 342 -0.51 -10.93 0.40
C LEU A 342 0.86 -11.14 -0.24
N ILE A 343 0.91 -11.93 -1.31
CA ILE A 343 2.13 -12.17 -2.07
C ILE A 343 2.52 -10.85 -2.74
N SER A 344 3.76 -10.40 -2.54
CA SER A 344 4.27 -9.18 -3.16
C SER A 344 5.71 -9.34 -3.58
N VAL A 345 5.93 -9.21 -4.89
CA VAL A 345 7.24 -9.26 -5.53
C VAL A 345 7.81 -7.83 -5.63
N ASP A 346 8.98 -7.62 -5.05
CA ASP A 346 9.87 -6.48 -5.23
C ASP A 346 10.67 -6.61 -6.54
N ARG A 347 10.62 -5.56 -7.36
CA ARG A 347 11.28 -5.48 -8.68
C ARG A 347 12.59 -4.67 -8.65
N LYS A 348 13.04 -4.18 -7.49
CA LYS A 348 14.15 -3.20 -7.40
C LYS A 348 15.58 -3.75 -7.44
N THR A 349 15.80 -5.06 -7.47
CA THR A 349 17.14 -5.65 -7.35
C THR A 349 17.58 -6.34 -8.65
N ALA A 350 18.23 -5.55 -9.52
CA ALA A 350 19.12 -5.90 -10.64
C ALA A 350 18.52 -6.52 -11.94
N PRO A 351 19.01 -6.12 -13.14
CA PRO A 351 18.62 -6.73 -14.41
C PRO A 351 19.35 -8.06 -14.58
N GLY A 352 18.64 -9.18 -14.44
CA GLY A 352 19.14 -10.50 -14.87
C GLY A 352 18.72 -11.71 -14.05
N ILE A 353 18.33 -11.57 -12.77
CA ILE A 353 17.97 -12.73 -11.93
C ILE A 353 16.87 -12.33 -10.92
N GLN A 354 15.76 -13.06 -10.99
CA GLN A 354 14.71 -13.28 -10.00
C GLN A 354 14.39 -12.15 -9.01
N SER A 355 13.29 -11.49 -9.34
CA SER A 355 12.44 -10.65 -8.50
C SER A 355 12.29 -11.18 -7.08
N TYR A 356 12.61 -10.36 -6.08
CA TYR A 356 12.64 -10.73 -4.66
C TYR A 356 11.26 -10.56 -4.05
N LEU A 357 10.78 -11.43 -3.16
CA LEU A 357 9.67 -11.03 -2.30
C LEU A 357 10.18 -10.08 -1.21
N VAL A 358 9.51 -8.95 -1.06
CA VAL A 358 9.70 -8.09 0.11
C VAL A 358 8.33 -7.83 0.69
N CYS A 359 7.97 -8.57 1.74
CA CYS A 359 7.01 -8.08 2.72
C CYS A 359 7.67 -6.89 3.43
N ARG A 360 7.48 -5.69 2.87
CA ARG A 360 7.76 -4.44 3.59
C ARG A 360 6.42 -3.98 4.14
N ASP A 361 6.30 -4.06 5.46
CA ASP A 361 5.15 -3.62 6.26
C ASP A 361 4.85 -2.11 6.13
#